data_AF-A0AA43QD57-F1
#
_entry.id   AF-A0AA43QD57-F1
#
_cell.length_a   1.000
_cell.length_b   1.000
_cell.length_c   1.000
_cell.angle_alpha   90.00
_cell.angle_beta   90.00
_cell.angle_gamma   90.00
#
_symmetry.space_group_name_H-M   'P 1'
#
loop_
_entity.id
_entity.type
_entity.pdbx_description
1 polymer ?
#
loop_
_entity_poly.entity_id
_entity_poly.type
_entity_poly.pdbx_seq_one_letter_code
_entity_poly.pdbx_strand_id
1 'polypeptide(L)'
;MNETANIMKRKLGFDITAIRTVINRISQECSVLHPINLSTLNDAFDIAERYGFPHYDSLIIAAALQADCTTLYSEDIQHGQIIEERMIILNPFLQPGLPGNQKRTI
;
A
#
# COMPACT_ATOMS: atom_id res chain seq x y z
N MET A 1 -4.52 -4.83 2.96
CA MET A 1 -5.20 -6.08 2.51
C MET A 1 -6.64 -5.85 2.00
N ASN A 2 -7.39 -4.87 2.51
CA ASN A 2 -8.76 -4.59 2.03
C ASN A 2 -8.84 -4.29 0.53
N GLU A 3 -7.94 -3.47 0.02
CA GLU A 3 -7.87 -3.15 -1.41
C GLU A 3 -7.62 -4.40 -2.26
N THR A 4 -6.63 -5.22 -1.87
CA THR A 4 -6.30 -6.48 -2.55
C THR A 4 -7.51 -7.41 -2.64
N ALA A 5 -8.26 -7.57 -1.54
CA ALA A 5 -9.49 -8.35 -1.50
C ALA A 5 -10.56 -7.82 -2.48
N ASN A 6 -10.74 -6.50 -2.52
CA ASN A 6 -11.70 -5.85 -3.41
C ASN A 6 -11.31 -6.01 -4.88
N ILE A 7 -10.03 -5.87 -5.21
CA ILE A 7 -9.50 -6.10 -6.56
C ILE A 7 -9.70 -7.56 -6.98
N MET A 8 -9.31 -8.53 -6.14
CA MET A 8 -9.49 -9.96 -6.43
C MET A 8 -10.95 -10.31 -6.72
N LYS A 9 -11.89 -9.76 -5.94
CA LYS A 9 -13.32 -9.99 -6.14
C LYS A 9 -13.84 -9.31 -7.41
N ARG A 10 -13.59 -8.00 -7.57
CA ARG A 10 -14.25 -7.19 -8.60
C ARG A 10 -13.59 -7.25 -9.97
N LYS A 11 -12.26 -7.35 -10.01
CA LYS A 11 -11.48 -7.32 -11.26
C LYS A 11 -11.02 -8.70 -11.69
N LEU A 12 -10.70 -9.60 -10.75
CA LEU A 12 -10.18 -10.94 -11.07
C LEU A 12 -11.25 -12.04 -10.99
N GLY A 13 -12.43 -11.75 -10.43
CA GLY A 13 -13.55 -12.69 -10.36
C GLY A 13 -13.34 -13.85 -9.38
N PHE A 14 -12.45 -13.69 -8.39
CA PHE A 14 -12.18 -14.76 -7.42
C PHE A 14 -13.37 -14.96 -6.48
N ASP A 15 -13.63 -16.21 -6.12
CA ASP A 15 -14.56 -16.53 -5.04
C ASP A 15 -13.94 -16.21 -3.67
N ILE A 16 -14.79 -16.21 -2.63
CA ILE A 16 -14.37 -15.84 -1.28
C ILE A 16 -13.36 -16.82 -0.66
N THR A 17 -13.40 -18.09 -1.07
CA THR A 17 -12.48 -19.13 -0.59
C THR A 17 -11.09 -18.90 -1.16
N ALA A 18 -10.99 -18.63 -2.46
CA ALA A 18 -9.75 -18.27 -3.12
C ALA A 18 -9.15 -16.98 -2.53
N ILE A 19 -9.97 -15.95 -2.33
CA ILE A 19 -9.54 -14.68 -1.70
C ILE A 19 -8.97 -14.94 -0.30
N ARG A 20 -9.68 -15.71 0.54
CA ARG A 20 -9.21 -16.05 1.90
C ARG A 20 -7.88 -16.79 1.88
N THR A 21 -7.71 -17.76 0.98
CA THR A 21 -6.46 -18.51 0.84
C THR A 21 -5.29 -17.59 0.49
N VAL A 22 -5.48 -16.69 -0.46
CA VAL A 22 -4.44 -15.72 -0.87
C VAL A 22 -4.10 -14.77 0.28
N ILE A 23 -5.11 -14.18 0.93
CA ILE A 23 -4.92 -13.28 2.08
C ILE A 23 -4.14 -13.98 3.18
N ASN A 24 -4.57 -15.18 3.59
CA ASN A 24 -3.90 -15.92 4.66
C ASN A 24 -2.44 -16.22 4.31
N ARG A 25 -2.16 -16.61 3.05
CA ARG A 25 -0.78 -16.86 2.62
C ARG A 25 0.06 -15.61 2.71
N ILE A 26 -0.41 -14.47 2.19
CA ILE A 26 0.31 -13.19 2.26
C ILE A 26 0.56 -12.80 3.72
N SER A 27 -0.45 -12.96 4.59
CA SER A 27 -0.33 -12.67 6.02
C SER A 27 0.77 -13.47 6.72
N GLN A 28 1.06 -14.70 6.30
CA GLN A 28 2.13 -15.52 6.90
C GLN A 28 3.54 -15.07 6.49
N GLU A 29 3.68 -14.38 5.36
CA GLU A 29 4.97 -13.84 4.90
C GLU A 29 5.30 -12.49 5.56
N CYS A 30 4.34 -11.86 6.25
CA CYS A 30 4.53 -10.60 6.94
C CYS A 30 4.99 -10.82 8.38
N SER A 31 6.09 -10.17 8.79
CA SER A 31 6.60 -10.26 10.17
C SER A 31 5.66 -9.60 11.19
N VAL A 32 4.92 -8.56 10.79
CA VAL A 32 3.99 -7.81 11.64
C VAL A 32 2.77 -7.42 10.81
N LEU A 33 1.57 -7.52 11.40
CA LEU A 33 0.32 -7.02 10.83
C LEU A 33 -0.22 -5.89 11.72
N HIS A 34 -0.30 -4.68 11.16
CA HIS A 34 -0.88 -3.54 11.85
C HIS A 34 -2.41 -3.49 11.65
N PRO A 35 -3.23 -3.46 12.72
CA PRO A 35 -4.68 -3.39 12.59
C PRO A 35 -5.14 -2.00 12.15
N ILE A 36 -6.17 -1.96 11.30
CA ILE A 36 -6.88 -0.72 10.96
C ILE A 36 -8.00 -0.53 11.98
N ASN A 37 -8.00 0.62 12.66
CA ASN A 37 -9.03 0.99 13.64
C ASN A 37 -9.56 2.41 13.36
N LEU A 38 -10.44 2.92 14.22
CA LEU A 38 -11.04 4.25 14.05
C LEU A 38 -9.99 5.38 14.06
N SER A 39 -8.93 5.27 14.86
CA SER A 39 -7.83 6.23 14.82
C SER A 39 -7.12 6.19 13.47
N THR A 40 -6.85 5.01 12.91
CA THR A 40 -6.28 4.90 11.55
C THR A 40 -7.16 5.57 10.49
N LEU A 41 -8.48 5.48 10.65
CA LEU A 41 -9.43 6.12 9.73
C LEU A 41 -9.41 7.65 9.85
N ASN A 42 -9.35 8.18 11.08
CA ASN A 42 -9.25 9.62 11.30
C ASN A 42 -7.93 10.18 10.72
N ASP A 43 -6.81 9.53 11.03
CA ASP A 43 -5.50 9.91 10.49
C ASP A 43 -5.50 9.85 8.95
N ALA A 44 -6.22 8.90 8.35
CA ALA A 44 -6.38 8.82 6.90
C ALA A 44 -7.16 10.00 6.32
N PHE A 45 -8.14 10.56 7.04
CA PHE A 45 -8.81 11.78 6.60
C PHE A 45 -7.88 12.98 6.66
N ASP A 46 -7.08 13.11 7.72
CA ASP A 46 -6.07 14.17 7.85
C ASP A 46 -5.04 14.11 6.72
N ILE A 47 -4.55 12.90 6.40
CA ILE A 47 -3.65 12.67 5.26
C ILE A 47 -4.32 13.01 3.92
N ALA A 48 -5.59 12.61 3.73
CA ALA A 48 -6.32 12.91 2.50
C ALA A 48 -6.51 14.41 2.31
N GLU A 49 -6.86 15.15 3.37
CA GLU A 49 -7.03 16.60 3.34
C GLU A 49 -5.69 17.31 3.05
N ARG A 50 -4.61 16.88 3.70
CA ARG A 50 -3.30 17.52 3.58
C ARG A 50 -2.60 17.26 2.25
N TYR A 51 -2.68 16.03 1.74
CA TYR A 51 -1.89 15.59 0.58
C TYR A 51 -2.73 15.32 -0.68
N GLY A 52 -4.06 15.31 -0.56
CA GLY A 52 -4.96 15.06 -1.70
C GLY A 52 -4.99 13.61 -2.18
N PHE A 53 -4.54 12.66 -1.35
CA PHE A 53 -4.54 11.25 -1.71
C PHE A 53 -5.95 10.63 -1.69
N PRO A 54 -6.25 9.68 -2.59
CA PRO A 54 -7.46 8.87 -2.52
C PRO A 54 -7.58 8.11 -1.19
N HIS A 55 -8.82 7.81 -0.77
CA HIS A 55 -9.10 7.20 0.54
C HIS A 55 -8.25 5.96 0.87
N TYR A 56 -8.08 5.02 -0.06
CA TYR A 56 -7.30 3.81 0.20
C TYR A 56 -5.81 4.10 0.37
N ASP A 57 -5.24 5.00 -0.43
CA ASP A 57 -3.84 5.43 -0.32
C ASP A 57 -3.61 6.15 1.00
N SER A 58 -4.51 7.07 1.38
CA SER A 58 -4.44 7.76 2.66
C SER A 58 -4.52 6.80 3.84
N LEU A 59 -5.36 5.75 3.74
CA LEU A 59 -5.48 4.72 4.77
C LEU A 59 -4.21 3.86 4.90
N ILE A 60 -3.58 3.52 3.77
CA ILE A 60 -2.30 2.79 3.75
C ILE A 60 -1.20 3.64 4.37
N ILE A 61 -1.11 4.92 4.00
CA ILE A 61 -0.13 5.87 4.55
C ILE A 61 -0.33 6.02 6.05
N ALA A 62 -1.56 6.28 6.51
CA ALA A 62 -1.88 6.40 7.93
C ALA A 62 -1.50 5.14 8.73
N ALA A 63 -1.85 3.95 8.22
CA ALA A 63 -1.48 2.69 8.86
C ALA A 63 0.05 2.49 8.94
N ALA A 64 0.79 2.82 7.87
CA ALA A 64 2.25 2.71 7.85
C ALA A 64 2.91 3.67 8.85
N LEU A 65 2.40 4.90 8.90
CA LEU A 65 2.78 5.91 9.88
C LEU A 65 2.51 5.44 11.33
N GLN A 66 1.34 4.86 11.61
CA GLN A 66 1.02 4.31 12.94
C GLN A 66 1.87 3.10 13.32
N ALA A 67 2.35 2.34 12.33
CA ALA A 67 3.26 1.22 12.54
C ALA A 67 4.74 1.65 12.61
N ASP A 68 5.02 2.96 12.72
CA ASP A 68 6.35 3.56 12.73
C ASP A 68 7.24 3.14 11.55
N CYS A 69 6.62 2.90 10.39
CA CYS A 69 7.37 2.60 9.17
C CYS A 69 8.14 3.85 8.73
N THR A 70 9.42 3.69 8.43
CA THR A 70 10.25 4.74 7.84
C THR A 70 10.22 4.72 6.31
N THR A 71 9.74 3.63 5.72
CA THR A 71 9.64 3.44 4.26
C THR A 71 8.29 2.83 3.90
N LEU A 72 7.58 3.43 2.95
CA LEU A 72 6.39 2.88 2.31
C LEU A 72 6.70 2.54 0.86
N TYR A 73 6.51 1.28 0.46
CA TYR A 73 6.67 0.88 -0.93
C TYR A 73 5.37 1.08 -1.71
N SER A 74 5.42 1.85 -2.80
CA SER A 74 4.27 2.06 -3.69
C SER A 74 4.71 2.38 -5.11
N GLU A 75 4.06 1.78 -6.10
CA GLU A 75 4.27 2.09 -7.53
C GLU A 75 3.52 3.36 -7.94
N ASP A 76 2.31 3.56 -7.40
CA ASP A 76 1.37 4.59 -7.84
C ASP A 76 1.58 5.93 -7.12
N ILE A 77 2.27 5.94 -5.97
CA ILE A 77 2.55 7.16 -5.23
C ILE A 77 3.94 7.71 -5.61
N GLN A 78 4.07 9.04 -5.64
CA GLN A 78 5.28 9.74 -6.06
C GLN A 78 6.54 9.23 -5.34
N HIS A 79 7.48 8.68 -6.13
CA HIS A 79 8.76 8.22 -5.61
C HIS A 79 9.56 9.38 -4.98
N GLY A 80 10.18 9.10 -3.83
CA GLY A 80 11.00 10.05 -3.08
C GLY A 80 10.19 11.03 -2.23
N GLN A 81 8.85 10.97 -2.26
CA GLN A 81 8.02 11.83 -1.43
C GLN A 81 8.20 11.48 0.05
N ILE A 82 8.35 12.52 0.88
CA ILE A 82 8.45 12.41 2.34
C ILE A 82 7.09 12.79 2.94
N ILE A 83 6.57 11.92 3.81
CA ILE A 83 5.31 12.12 4.54
C ILE A 83 5.62 12.36 6.02
N GLU A 84 5.03 13.41 6.59
CA GLU A 84 5.18 13.81 8.00
C GLU A 84 6.64 13.85 8.49
N GLU A 85 7.58 14.23 7.61
CA GLU A 85 9.03 14.30 7.87
C GLU A 85 9.69 12.99 8.38
N ARG A 86 8.96 11.87 8.35
CA ARG A 86 9.39 10.62 9.00
C ARG A 86 9.34 9.37 8.13
N MET A 87 8.56 9.37 7.05
CA MET A 87 8.40 8.22 6.17
C MET A 87 8.65 8.60 4.71
N ILE A 88 9.52 7.88 4.02
CA ILE A 88 9.78 8.06 2.59
C ILE A 88 8.99 7.04 1.75
N ILE A 89 8.48 7.49 0.61
CA ILE A 89 7.81 6.63 -0.37
C ILE A 89 8.80 6.17 -1.43
N LEU A 90 8.98 4.86 -1.56
CA LEU A 90 9.87 4.26 -2.54
C LEU A 90 9.09 3.43 -3.55
N ASN A 91 9.34 3.65 -4.85
CA ASN A 91 8.83 2.76 -5.87
C ASN A 91 9.81 1.57 -5.98
N PRO A 92 9.37 0.34 -5.67
CA PRO A 92 10.26 -0.82 -5.64
C PRO A 92 10.79 -1.19 -7.03
N PHE A 93 10.18 -0.70 -8.10
CA PHE A 93 10.58 -0.98 -9.49
C PHE A 93 11.60 0.02 -10.05
N LEU A 94 11.93 1.07 -9.31
CA LEU A 94 12.93 2.07 -9.72
C LEU A 94 14.34 1.79 -9.16
N GLN A 95 14.52 0.75 -8.33
CA GLN A 95 15.85 0.38 -7.84
C GLN A 95 16.71 -0.20 -8.98
N PRO A 96 17.94 0.32 -9.19
CA PRO A 96 18.86 -0.25 -10.18
C PRO A 96 19.36 -1.61 -9.70
N GLY A 97 18.84 -2.70 -10.29
CA GLY A 97 19.28 -4.07 -9.96
C GLY A 97 18.30 -5.20 -10.30
N LEU A 98 17.03 -4.89 -10.59
CA LEU A 98 16.07 -5.88 -11.09
C LEU A 98 16.01 -5.77 -12.62
N PRO A 99 16.11 -6.88 -13.40
CA PRO A 99 15.92 -6.86 -14.85
C PRO A 99 14.44 -6.61 -15.18
N GLY A 100 14.01 -5.36 -15.01
CA GLY A 100 12.70 -4.84 -15.39
C GLY A 100 12.70 -4.49 -16.87
N ASN A 101 12.08 -5.36 -17.67
CA ASN A 101 11.48 -5.12 -18.98
C ASN A 101 11.72 -3.73 -19.59
N GLN A 102 12.64 -3.64 -20.57
CA GLN A 102 12.70 -2.54 -21.52
C GLN A 102 11.35 -2.45 -22.25
N LYS A 103 10.44 -1.57 -21.79
CA LYS A 103 9.28 -1.17 -22.57
C LYS A 103 9.67 -0.03 -23.51
N ARG A 104 9.62 -0.37 -24.80
CA ARG A 104 9.15 0.43 -25.93
C ARG A 104 9.83 1.79 -26.14
N THR A 105 10.82 1.76 -27.03
CA THR A 105 11.10 2.91 -27.90
C THR A 105 10.17 2.83 -29.11
N ILE A 106 9.46 3.95 -29.32
CA ILE A 106 8.59 4.40 -30.43
C ILE A 106 7.28 3.65 -30.70
#